data_AF-A0A831P0C5-F1
#
_entry.id   AF-A0A831P0C5-F1
#
_cell.length_a   1.000
_cell.length_b   1.000
_cell.length_c   1.000
_cell.angle_alpha   90.00
_cell.angle_beta   90.00
_cell.angle_gamma   90.00
#
_symmetry.space_group_name_H-M   'P 1'
#
loop_
_entity.id
_entity.type
_entity.pdbx_description
1 polymer ?
#
loop_
_entity_poly.entity_id
_entity_poly.type
_entity_poly.pdbx_seq_one_letter_code
_entity_poly.pdbx_strand_id
1 'polypeptide(L)'
;MNGMKLMGIGENGTIIAQRARSQGKRNPFESTSFKEGNRLTLDLTYLFDAPGPGAIAREDFEALIPKAMDAHQLLKENKGDIFDKGIPMTGWQDMPVRITADHISEIIDAAQRLVSKIDAYVSLGIGGSYLGIEATIKALTHQYFNQLSREARGGAPEIYFLGQNMDPDYFRDTLDMLEGKTVGINVISKSGTTTETAIAFRIMRRLLEENWSEKARDLIMVT
;
A
#
# COMPACT_ATOMS: atom_id res chain seq x y z
N MET A 1 32.26 -24.29 -8.34
CA MET A 1 31.25 -24.58 -9.39
C MET A 1 30.64 -23.26 -9.83
N ASN A 2 30.41 -23.06 -11.14
CA ASN A 2 29.66 -21.88 -11.59
C ASN A 2 28.20 -22.01 -11.12
N GLY A 3 27.59 -20.91 -10.69
CA GLY A 3 26.19 -20.89 -10.26
C GLY A 3 25.20 -21.25 -11.38
N MET A 4 23.96 -21.57 -11.01
CA MET A 4 22.87 -21.87 -11.95
C MET A 4 22.62 -20.69 -12.90
N LYS A 5 22.44 -20.97 -14.21
CA LYS A 5 22.05 -19.99 -15.22
C LYS A 5 20.63 -20.28 -15.72
N LEU A 6 19.83 -19.23 -15.90
CA LEU A 6 18.46 -19.31 -16.41
C LEU A 6 18.44 -19.38 -17.95
N MET A 7 18.97 -20.44 -18.52
CA MET A 7 19.06 -20.60 -19.98
C MET A 7 17.66 -20.74 -20.61
N GLY A 8 17.36 -19.95 -21.64
CA GLY A 8 16.07 -19.99 -22.36
C GLY A 8 14.90 -19.35 -21.63
N ILE A 9 15.12 -18.74 -20.46
CA ILE A 9 14.10 -18.01 -19.70
C ILE A 9 14.35 -16.52 -19.90
N GLY A 10 13.35 -15.80 -20.40
CA GLY A 10 13.41 -14.34 -20.57
C GLY A 10 13.46 -13.59 -19.23
N GLU A 11 13.69 -12.29 -19.30
CA GLU A 11 13.70 -11.46 -18.09
C GLU A 11 12.30 -11.41 -17.44
N ASN A 12 12.28 -11.36 -16.11
CA ASN A 12 11.05 -11.32 -15.33
C ASN A 12 10.26 -10.03 -15.62
N GLY A 13 8.99 -10.16 -16.03
CA GLY A 13 8.13 -9.04 -16.39
C GLY A 13 7.91 -8.01 -15.26
N THR A 14 7.88 -8.46 -14.00
CA THR A 14 7.74 -7.56 -12.84
C THR A 14 8.99 -6.72 -12.64
N ILE A 15 10.19 -7.29 -12.84
CA ILE A 15 11.46 -6.55 -12.79
C ILE A 15 11.51 -5.50 -13.91
N ILE A 16 11.12 -5.86 -15.14
CA ILE A 16 11.01 -4.92 -16.26
C ILE A 16 10.08 -3.76 -15.90
N ALA A 17 8.89 -4.05 -15.36
CA ALA A 17 7.91 -3.04 -14.97
C ALA A 17 8.42 -2.14 -13.82
N GLN A 18 9.16 -2.68 -12.86
CA GLN A 18 9.78 -1.91 -11.77
C GLN A 18 10.81 -0.91 -12.32
N ARG A 19 11.70 -1.34 -13.21
CA ARG A 19 12.70 -0.45 -13.86
C ARG A 19 12.06 0.59 -14.78
N ALA A 20 11.01 0.20 -15.52
CA ALA A 20 10.29 1.14 -16.37
C ALA A 20 9.67 2.29 -15.56
N ARG A 21 9.04 1.96 -14.41
CA ARG A 21 8.45 2.96 -13.51
C ARG A 21 9.48 3.95 -12.98
N SER A 22 10.69 3.48 -12.65
CA SER A 22 11.77 4.36 -12.18
C SER A 22 12.31 5.31 -13.24
N GLN A 23 12.10 5.00 -14.52
CA GLN A 23 12.45 5.86 -15.65
C GLN A 23 11.30 6.80 -16.05
N GLY A 24 10.25 6.91 -15.22
CA GLY A 24 9.09 7.77 -15.49
C GLY A 24 8.13 7.21 -16.53
N LYS A 25 8.32 5.97 -17.02
CA LYS A 25 7.38 5.34 -17.94
C LYS A 25 6.09 5.01 -17.20
N ARG A 26 5.01 5.71 -17.55
CA ARG A 26 3.68 5.46 -16.99
C ARG A 26 2.96 4.38 -17.78
N ASN A 27 2.03 3.70 -17.11
CA ASN A 27 1.11 2.80 -17.79
C ASN A 27 0.22 3.61 -18.74
N PRO A 28 -0.17 3.05 -19.89
CA PRO A 28 -1.04 3.72 -20.85
C PRO A 28 -2.50 3.67 -20.39
N PHE A 29 -2.81 4.29 -19.24
CA PHE A 29 -4.12 4.19 -18.58
C PHE A 29 -5.28 4.57 -19.50
N GLU A 30 -5.06 5.43 -20.48
CA GLU A 30 -6.07 5.87 -21.44
C GLU A 30 -6.29 4.94 -22.63
N SER A 31 -5.38 4.00 -22.90
CA SER A 31 -5.53 3.13 -24.05
C SER A 31 -6.65 2.11 -23.85
N THR A 32 -7.41 1.85 -24.92
CA THR A 32 -8.48 0.85 -24.92
C THR A 32 -7.95 -0.52 -24.50
N SER A 33 -6.81 -0.94 -25.04
CA SER A 33 -6.18 -2.22 -24.72
C SER A 33 -5.81 -2.36 -23.24
N PHE A 34 -5.34 -1.28 -22.60
CA PHE A 34 -5.02 -1.31 -21.17
C PHE A 34 -6.29 -1.38 -20.33
N LYS A 35 -7.31 -0.58 -20.67
CA LYS A 35 -8.62 -0.60 -19.98
C LYS A 35 -9.29 -1.97 -20.08
N GLU A 36 -9.26 -2.59 -21.26
CA GLU A 36 -9.81 -3.94 -21.48
C GLU A 36 -9.03 -5.01 -20.72
N GLY A 37 -7.69 -4.98 -20.80
CA GLY A 37 -6.83 -5.96 -20.12
C GLY A 37 -6.85 -5.88 -18.59
N ASN A 38 -7.29 -4.75 -18.02
CA ASN A 38 -7.37 -4.54 -16.57
C ASN A 38 -8.83 -4.40 -16.07
N ARG A 39 -9.82 -4.77 -16.88
CA ARG A 39 -11.23 -4.71 -16.47
C ARG A 39 -11.49 -5.75 -15.38
N LEU A 40 -12.00 -5.28 -14.24
CA LEU A 40 -12.56 -6.17 -13.22
C LEU A 40 -13.95 -6.64 -13.68
N THR A 41 -14.13 -7.96 -13.75
CA THR A 41 -15.40 -8.60 -14.08
C THR A 41 -15.89 -9.37 -12.87
N LEU A 42 -17.12 -9.09 -12.44
CA LEU A 42 -17.80 -9.84 -11.40
C LEU A 42 -18.60 -10.96 -12.06
N ASP A 43 -18.20 -12.21 -11.83
CA ASP A 43 -18.93 -13.39 -12.27
C ASP A 43 -19.76 -13.93 -11.10
N LEU A 44 -21.08 -13.88 -11.24
CA LEU A 44 -22.04 -14.34 -10.23
C LEU A 44 -22.64 -15.71 -10.56
N THR A 45 -22.10 -16.42 -11.56
CA THR A 45 -22.68 -17.67 -12.07
C THR A 45 -22.89 -18.72 -10.98
N TYR A 46 -22.00 -18.79 -9.99
CA TYR A 46 -22.07 -19.76 -8.90
C TYR A 46 -22.69 -19.21 -7.60
N LEU A 47 -23.23 -17.99 -7.63
CA LEU A 47 -23.93 -17.42 -6.49
C LEU A 47 -25.39 -17.91 -6.41
N PHE A 48 -26.01 -18.11 -7.57
CA PHE A 48 -27.43 -18.43 -7.67
C PHE A 48 -27.67 -19.90 -7.99
N ASP A 49 -28.82 -20.43 -7.55
CA ASP A 49 -29.39 -21.69 -8.00
C ASP A 49 -28.48 -22.93 -7.82
N ALA A 50 -27.58 -22.87 -6.83
CA ALA A 50 -26.76 -24.01 -6.44
C ALA A 50 -27.64 -25.16 -5.88
N PRO A 51 -27.36 -26.43 -6.18
CA PRO A 51 -28.12 -27.54 -5.62
C PRO A 51 -27.82 -27.70 -4.11
N GLY A 52 -28.83 -27.53 -3.27
CA GLY A 52 -28.75 -27.80 -1.84
C GLY A 52 -29.53 -26.81 -0.96
N PRO A 53 -29.77 -27.14 0.32
CA PRO A 53 -30.37 -26.20 1.26
C PRO A 53 -29.46 -24.98 1.47
N GLY A 54 -30.05 -23.77 1.50
CA GLY A 54 -29.31 -22.52 1.68
C GLY A 54 -28.79 -21.87 0.39
N ALA A 55 -29.16 -22.39 -0.77
CA ALA A 55 -28.91 -21.73 -2.05
C ALA A 55 -29.66 -20.40 -2.13
N ILE A 56 -29.00 -19.37 -2.65
CA ILE A 56 -29.61 -18.07 -2.92
C ILE A 56 -30.34 -18.20 -4.27
N ALA A 57 -31.66 -18.06 -4.28
CA ALA A 57 -32.42 -17.98 -5.52
C ALA A 57 -32.31 -16.57 -6.11
N ARG A 58 -32.60 -16.43 -7.41
CA ARG A 58 -32.66 -15.11 -8.06
C ARG A 58 -33.65 -14.18 -7.35
N GLU A 59 -34.79 -14.72 -6.92
CA GLU A 59 -35.86 -13.98 -6.25
C GLU A 59 -35.40 -13.43 -4.89
N ASP A 60 -34.53 -14.15 -4.17
CA ASP A 60 -33.96 -13.69 -2.89
C ASP A 60 -33.08 -12.45 -3.10
N PHE A 61 -32.29 -12.45 -4.18
CA PHE A 61 -31.48 -11.29 -4.55
C PHE A 61 -32.34 -10.11 -5.00
N GLU A 62 -33.34 -10.37 -5.84
CA GLU A 62 -34.27 -9.34 -6.32
C GLU A 62 -35.04 -8.68 -5.17
N ALA A 63 -35.42 -9.45 -4.15
CA ALA A 63 -36.05 -8.94 -2.93
C ALA A 63 -35.16 -7.96 -2.14
N LEU A 64 -33.83 -8.03 -2.28
CA LEU A 64 -32.88 -7.12 -1.64
C LEU A 64 -32.66 -5.81 -2.41
N ILE A 65 -33.06 -5.73 -3.68
CA ILE A 65 -32.82 -4.56 -4.54
C ILE A 65 -33.33 -3.25 -3.91
N PRO A 66 -34.59 -3.16 -3.40
CA PRO A 66 -35.08 -1.92 -2.81
C PRO A 66 -34.20 -1.45 -1.63
N LYS A 67 -33.81 -2.37 -0.75
CA LYS A 67 -32.97 -2.07 0.41
C LYS A 67 -31.56 -1.63 0.00
N ALA A 68 -30.99 -2.25 -1.04
CA ALA A 68 -29.69 -1.86 -1.58
C ALA A 68 -29.74 -0.46 -2.23
N MET A 69 -30.83 -0.14 -2.95
CA MET A 69 -31.05 1.19 -3.51
C MET A 69 -31.20 2.26 -2.43
N ASP A 70 -31.95 1.97 -1.36
CA ASP A 70 -32.08 2.87 -0.22
C ASP A 70 -30.73 3.12 0.46
N ALA A 71 -29.95 2.07 0.71
CA ALA A 71 -28.61 2.18 1.29
C ALA A 71 -27.67 3.00 0.40
N HIS A 72 -27.73 2.82 -0.93
CA HIS A 72 -26.98 3.61 -1.89
C HIS A 72 -27.37 5.09 -1.86
N GLN A 73 -28.66 5.40 -1.76
CA GLN A 73 -29.13 6.77 -1.68
C GLN A 73 -28.68 7.44 -0.36
N LEU A 74 -28.78 6.73 0.77
CA LEU A 74 -28.26 7.21 2.06
C LEU A 74 -26.76 7.52 1.97
N LEU A 75 -25.98 6.62 1.37
CA LEU A 75 -24.54 6.78 1.21
C LEU A 75 -24.19 8.01 0.33
N LYS A 76 -24.93 8.23 -0.76
CA LYS A 76 -24.78 9.41 -1.64
C LYS A 76 -25.17 10.72 -0.95
N GLU A 77 -26.19 10.68 -0.10
CA GLU A 77 -26.70 11.86 0.62
C GLU A 77 -25.96 12.13 1.94
N ASN A 78 -24.91 11.35 2.26
CA ASN A 78 -24.21 11.39 3.54
C ASN A 78 -25.15 11.21 4.74
N LYS A 79 -26.03 10.20 4.69
CA LYS A 79 -26.97 9.84 5.74
C LYS A 79 -26.74 8.40 6.22
N GLY A 80 -27.37 8.06 7.35
CA GLY A 80 -27.28 6.73 7.96
C GLY A 80 -26.15 6.63 8.99
N ASP A 81 -25.76 5.39 9.30
CA ASP A 81 -24.73 5.09 10.32
C ASP A 81 -23.31 5.16 9.74
N ILE A 82 -22.93 6.37 9.31
CA ILE A 82 -21.66 6.64 8.61
C ILE A 82 -20.84 7.73 9.28
N PHE A 83 -21.21 8.16 10.49
CA PHE A 83 -20.62 9.31 11.16
C PHE A 83 -19.62 8.89 12.24
N ASP A 84 -18.46 9.54 12.27
CA ASP A 84 -17.52 9.50 13.40
C ASP A 84 -17.45 10.90 14.00
N LYS A 85 -17.85 11.04 15.27
CA LYS A 85 -17.93 12.33 15.97
C LYS A 85 -18.68 13.42 15.18
N GLY A 86 -19.74 13.04 14.48
CA GLY A 86 -20.56 13.94 13.68
C GLY A 86 -20.00 14.26 12.29
N ILE A 87 -18.89 13.66 11.88
CA ILE A 87 -18.31 13.82 10.54
C ILE A 87 -18.68 12.60 9.69
N PRO A 88 -19.32 12.76 8.52
CA PRO A 88 -19.61 11.64 7.63
C PRO A 88 -18.31 11.08 7.03
N MET A 89 -18.10 9.78 7.14
CA MET A 89 -16.87 9.08 6.76
C MET A 89 -16.89 8.62 5.30
N THR A 90 -17.26 9.52 4.39
CA THR A 90 -17.55 9.23 2.97
C THR A 90 -16.56 9.85 1.99
N GLY A 91 -15.52 10.53 2.48
CA GLY A 91 -14.52 11.18 1.62
C GLY A 91 -13.73 10.24 0.70
N TRP A 92 -13.88 8.93 0.83
CA TRP A 92 -13.30 7.94 -0.08
C TRP A 92 -14.09 7.79 -1.39
N GLN A 93 -15.38 8.17 -1.42
CA GLN A 93 -16.25 7.95 -2.58
C GLN A 93 -15.80 8.73 -3.81
N ASP A 94 -15.39 9.98 -3.62
CA ASP A 94 -14.99 10.90 -4.68
C ASP A 94 -13.47 11.12 -4.75
N MET A 95 -12.70 10.51 -3.84
CA MET A 95 -11.24 10.65 -3.77
C MET A 95 -10.53 10.36 -5.10
N PRO A 96 -10.85 9.29 -5.86
CA PRO A 96 -10.19 9.02 -7.15
C PRO A 96 -10.42 10.13 -8.20
N VAL A 97 -11.50 10.89 -8.07
CA VAL A 97 -11.84 11.99 -8.99
C VAL A 97 -11.32 13.33 -8.47
N ARG A 98 -11.27 13.51 -7.16
CA ARG A 98 -10.81 14.75 -6.50
C ARG A 98 -9.31 14.86 -6.41
N ILE A 99 -8.57 13.75 -6.38
CA ILE A 99 -7.12 13.77 -6.32
C ILE A 99 -6.56 14.38 -7.60
N THR A 100 -5.87 15.51 -7.48
CA THR A 100 -5.34 16.24 -8.64
C THR A 100 -4.00 15.69 -9.08
N ALA A 101 -3.64 15.94 -10.34
CA ALA A 101 -2.31 15.61 -10.84
C ALA A 101 -1.20 16.31 -10.04
N ASP A 102 -1.44 17.56 -9.61
CA ASP A 102 -0.50 18.33 -8.80
C ASP A 102 -0.28 17.69 -7.43
N HIS A 103 -1.35 17.27 -6.75
CA HIS A 103 -1.23 16.60 -5.47
C HIS A 103 -0.48 15.26 -5.58
N ILE A 104 -0.73 14.51 -6.64
CA ILE A 104 0.04 13.29 -6.94
C ILE A 104 1.52 13.64 -7.19
N SER A 105 1.80 14.74 -7.89
CA SER A 105 3.17 15.21 -8.14
C SER A 105 3.88 15.56 -6.82
N GLU A 106 3.21 16.27 -5.90
CA GLU A 106 3.77 16.60 -4.59
C GLU A 106 4.18 15.35 -3.79
N ILE A 107 3.32 14.31 -3.81
CA ILE A 107 3.61 13.02 -3.16
C ILE A 107 4.80 12.34 -3.81
N ILE A 108 4.85 12.31 -5.15
CA ILE A 108 5.96 11.71 -5.90
C ILE A 108 7.27 12.45 -5.58
N ASP A 109 7.25 13.77 -5.56
CA ASP A 109 8.43 14.59 -5.30
C ASP A 109 8.93 14.40 -3.86
N ALA A 110 8.01 14.31 -2.88
CA ALA A 110 8.35 13.99 -1.50
C ALA A 110 9.01 12.60 -1.39
N ALA A 111 8.42 11.59 -2.04
CA ALA A 111 8.98 10.25 -2.07
C ALA A 111 10.37 10.22 -2.72
N GLN A 112 10.57 10.91 -3.85
CA GLN A 112 11.87 10.96 -4.54
C GLN A 112 12.96 11.65 -3.70
N ARG A 113 12.61 12.76 -3.01
CA ARG A 113 13.53 13.44 -2.08
C ARG A 113 14.03 12.52 -0.98
N LEU A 114 13.17 11.64 -0.46
CA LEU A 114 13.57 10.66 0.55
C LEU A 114 14.37 9.50 -0.08
N VAL A 115 13.83 8.86 -1.12
CA VAL A 115 14.42 7.67 -1.78
C VAL A 115 15.86 7.88 -2.24
N SER A 116 16.20 9.08 -2.71
CA SER A 116 17.57 9.44 -3.12
C SER A 116 18.60 9.42 -1.99
N LYS A 117 18.16 9.42 -0.72
CA LYS A 117 19.01 9.49 0.47
C LYS A 117 19.08 8.19 1.25
N ILE A 118 18.23 7.21 0.94
CA ILE A 118 18.02 6.02 1.79
C ILE A 118 18.25 4.72 1.02
N ASP A 119 18.61 3.69 1.78
CA ASP A 119 18.75 2.31 1.33
C ASP A 119 17.54 1.46 1.76
N ALA A 120 16.92 1.81 2.89
CA ALA A 120 15.72 1.18 3.42
C ALA A 120 14.68 2.20 3.88
N TYR A 121 13.41 1.92 3.57
CA TYR A 121 12.24 2.66 3.98
C TYR A 121 11.45 1.81 4.99
N VAL A 122 11.04 2.41 6.11
CA VAL A 122 10.20 1.74 7.12
C VAL A 122 8.88 2.49 7.29
N SER A 123 7.77 1.83 6.96
CA SER A 123 6.44 2.36 7.24
C SER A 123 6.04 2.01 8.67
N LEU A 124 5.71 3.03 9.47
CA LEU A 124 5.24 2.86 10.84
C LEU A 124 3.73 3.07 10.91
N GLY A 125 2.97 1.99 11.18
CA GLY A 125 1.51 2.06 11.20
C GLY A 125 0.87 0.70 11.44
N ILE A 126 -0.41 0.70 11.84
CA ILE A 126 -1.24 -0.51 12.04
C ILE A 126 -2.60 -0.33 11.38
N GLY A 127 -3.30 -1.45 11.10
CA GLY A 127 -4.65 -1.44 10.54
C GLY A 127 -4.67 -0.78 9.16
N GLY A 128 -5.52 0.25 9.00
CA GLY A 128 -5.62 1.02 7.75
C GLY A 128 -4.32 1.72 7.35
N SER A 129 -3.47 2.09 8.32
CA SER A 129 -2.16 2.72 8.09
C SER A 129 -1.06 1.73 7.66
N TYR A 130 -1.41 0.44 7.48
CA TYR A 130 -0.47 -0.64 7.17
C TYR A 130 -0.95 -1.49 6.00
N LEU A 131 -2.15 -2.09 6.11
CA LEU A 131 -2.62 -3.14 5.21
C LEU A 131 -2.74 -2.68 3.75
N GLY A 132 -3.19 -1.44 3.51
CA GLY A 132 -3.31 -0.91 2.15
C GLY A 132 -1.94 -0.80 1.46
N ILE A 133 -0.91 -0.38 2.21
CA ILE A 133 0.46 -0.22 1.71
C ILE A 133 1.07 -1.60 1.43
N GLU A 134 0.98 -2.52 2.40
CA GLU A 134 1.52 -3.87 2.27
C GLU A 134 0.85 -4.63 1.11
N ALA A 135 -0.47 -4.61 1.02
CA ALA A 135 -1.21 -5.27 -0.04
C ALA A 135 -0.82 -4.74 -1.43
N THR A 136 -0.68 -3.42 -1.56
CA THR A 136 -0.27 -2.79 -2.82
C THR A 136 1.14 -3.21 -3.24
N ILE A 137 2.09 -3.23 -2.30
CA ILE A 137 3.46 -3.65 -2.58
C ILE A 137 3.50 -5.13 -2.97
N LYS A 138 2.85 -6.01 -2.21
CA LYS A 138 2.82 -7.46 -2.50
C LYS A 138 2.15 -7.77 -3.84
N ALA A 139 1.12 -7.01 -4.22
CA ALA A 139 0.41 -7.20 -5.48
C ALA A 139 1.18 -6.68 -6.70
N LEU A 140 1.93 -5.57 -6.55
CA LEU A 140 2.49 -4.82 -7.69
C LEU A 140 4.01 -4.91 -7.84
N THR A 141 4.68 -5.66 -6.97
CA THR A 141 6.14 -5.82 -6.97
C THR A 141 6.54 -7.30 -6.94
N HIS A 142 7.83 -7.56 -7.11
CA HIS A 142 8.38 -8.91 -7.05
C HIS A 142 8.17 -9.53 -5.66
N GLN A 143 7.80 -10.82 -5.58
CA GLN A 143 7.52 -11.49 -4.30
C GLN A 143 8.70 -11.45 -3.32
N TYR A 144 9.92 -11.44 -3.84
CA TYR A 144 11.16 -11.32 -3.06
C TYR A 144 11.79 -9.92 -3.19
N PHE A 145 10.97 -8.86 -3.22
CA PHE A 145 11.40 -7.50 -3.54
C PHE A 145 12.69 -7.06 -2.81
N ASN A 146 12.75 -7.23 -1.49
CA ASN A 146 13.91 -6.82 -0.68
C ASN A 146 15.18 -7.67 -0.95
N GLN A 147 15.04 -8.88 -1.51
CA GLN A 147 16.20 -9.72 -1.88
C GLN A 147 16.78 -9.35 -3.25
N LEU A 148 16.07 -8.51 -4.02
CA LEU A 148 16.55 -8.04 -5.30
C LEU A 148 17.59 -6.92 -5.13
N SER A 149 18.51 -6.84 -6.10
CA SER A 149 19.38 -5.67 -6.22
C SER A 149 18.56 -4.39 -6.36
N ARG A 150 19.14 -3.26 -5.94
CA ARG A 150 18.49 -1.94 -6.07
C ARG A 150 18.11 -1.64 -7.52
N GLU A 151 18.93 -2.05 -8.48
CA GLU A 151 18.62 -1.92 -9.91
C GLU A 151 17.39 -2.75 -10.32
N ALA A 152 17.28 -4.00 -9.88
CA ALA A 152 16.12 -4.84 -10.17
C ALA A 152 14.84 -4.33 -9.47
N ARG A 153 14.97 -3.61 -8.35
CA ARG A 153 13.88 -2.86 -7.69
C ARG A 153 13.51 -1.55 -8.41
N GLY A 154 14.23 -1.16 -9.47
CA GLY A 154 14.02 0.14 -10.12
C GLY A 154 14.49 1.32 -9.26
N GLY A 155 15.63 1.18 -8.58
CA GLY A 155 16.20 2.26 -7.76
C GLY A 155 15.55 2.47 -6.38
N ALA A 156 14.38 1.87 -6.14
CA ALA A 156 13.65 1.96 -4.88
C ALA A 156 14.44 1.34 -3.70
N PRO A 157 14.30 1.86 -2.46
CA PRO A 157 14.90 1.28 -1.27
C PRO A 157 14.21 -0.03 -0.89
N GLU A 158 14.79 -0.76 0.05
CA GLU A 158 14.10 -1.91 0.65
C GLU A 158 12.91 -1.39 1.47
N ILE A 159 11.85 -2.18 1.61
CA ILE A 159 10.64 -1.75 2.31
C ILE A 159 10.37 -2.67 3.49
N TYR A 160 10.28 -2.08 4.68
CA TYR A 160 9.96 -2.76 5.93
C TYR A 160 8.77 -2.09 6.60
N PHE A 161 8.18 -2.82 7.55
CA PHE A 161 7.04 -2.36 8.32
C PHE A 161 7.28 -2.62 9.81
N LEU A 162 7.02 -1.61 10.63
CA LEU A 162 7.06 -1.71 12.08
C LEU A 162 5.83 -0.98 12.66
N GLY A 163 5.49 -1.23 13.93
CA GLY A 163 4.35 -0.59 14.58
C GLY A 163 2.98 -1.13 14.17
N GLN A 164 2.92 -2.22 13.39
CA GLN A 164 1.71 -3.00 13.12
C GLN A 164 1.45 -4.11 14.16
N ASN A 165 2.41 -4.32 15.07
CA ASN A 165 2.34 -5.21 16.22
C ASN A 165 3.33 -4.70 17.30
N MET A 166 3.39 -5.40 18.44
CA MET A 166 4.33 -5.13 19.55
C MET A 166 5.26 -6.32 19.81
N ASP A 167 5.51 -7.15 18.79
CA ASP A 167 6.37 -8.31 18.91
C ASP A 167 7.85 -7.86 18.94
N PRO A 168 8.57 -8.06 20.06
CA PRO A 168 9.96 -7.62 20.17
C PRO A 168 10.90 -8.40 19.25
N ASP A 169 10.60 -9.64 18.91
CA ASP A 169 11.44 -10.48 18.04
C ASP A 169 11.30 -9.98 16.60
N TYR A 170 10.06 -9.76 16.14
CA TYR A 170 9.81 -9.17 14.82
C TYR A 170 10.49 -7.79 14.68
N PHE A 171 10.43 -6.97 15.73
CA PHE A 171 11.10 -5.68 15.75
C PHE A 171 12.62 -5.85 15.64
N ARG A 172 13.21 -6.76 16.44
CA ARG A 172 14.64 -7.02 16.46
C ARG A 172 15.15 -7.57 15.13
N ASP A 173 14.47 -8.55 14.56
CA ASP A 173 14.80 -9.12 13.25
C ASP A 173 14.78 -8.04 12.16
N THR A 174 13.81 -7.13 12.23
CA THR A 174 13.77 -5.99 11.30
C THR A 174 14.97 -5.06 11.50
N LEU A 175 15.38 -4.77 12.74
CA LEU A 175 16.58 -3.97 13.00
C LEU A 175 17.86 -4.63 12.47
N ASP A 176 18.00 -5.94 12.62
CA ASP A 176 19.15 -6.69 12.09
C ASP A 176 19.20 -6.57 10.55
N MET A 177 18.04 -6.59 9.88
CA MET A 177 17.95 -6.32 8.45
C MET A 177 18.26 -4.87 8.07
N LEU A 178 18.09 -3.90 8.97
CA LEU A 178 18.36 -2.48 8.74
C LEU A 178 19.80 -2.08 9.06
N GLU A 179 20.57 -2.93 9.74
CA GLU A 179 21.95 -2.64 10.11
C GLU A 179 22.82 -2.31 8.86
N GLY A 180 23.63 -1.26 8.96
CA GLY A 180 24.51 -0.80 7.87
C GLY A 180 23.81 -0.04 6.74
N LYS A 181 22.50 0.24 6.84
CA LYS A 181 21.71 0.96 5.83
C LYS A 181 21.40 2.39 6.27
N THR A 182 21.29 3.30 5.31
CA THR A 182 20.65 4.60 5.59
C THR A 182 19.14 4.43 5.59
N VAL A 183 18.50 4.67 6.73
CA VAL A 183 17.07 4.37 6.93
C VAL A 183 16.23 5.64 6.90
N GLY A 184 15.15 5.63 6.13
CA GLY A 184 14.07 6.62 6.22
C GLY A 184 12.81 5.98 6.78
N ILE A 185 12.04 6.73 7.56
CA ILE A 185 10.78 6.26 8.13
C ILE A 185 9.61 7.16 7.71
N ASN A 186 8.41 6.57 7.62
CA ASN A 186 7.16 7.33 7.53
C ASN A 186 6.20 6.89 8.63
N VAL A 187 5.76 7.83 9.45
CA VAL A 187 4.85 7.59 10.57
C VAL A 187 3.42 7.89 10.15
N ILE A 188 2.54 6.89 10.22
CA ILE A 188 1.16 6.98 9.72
C ILE A 188 0.18 6.65 10.84
N SER A 189 -0.42 7.67 11.44
CA SER A 189 -1.43 7.52 12.50
C SER A 189 -2.41 8.68 12.50
N LYS A 190 -3.68 8.40 12.18
CA LYS A 190 -4.75 9.41 12.20
C LYS A 190 -4.91 10.07 13.58
N SER A 191 -4.80 9.30 14.67
CA SER A 191 -4.98 9.83 16.01
C SER A 191 -3.69 10.42 16.61
N GLY A 192 -2.52 10.06 16.06
CA GLY A 192 -1.21 10.35 16.64
C GLY A 192 -0.92 9.63 17.96
N THR A 193 -1.86 8.81 18.44
CA THR A 193 -1.82 8.16 19.77
C THR A 193 -1.90 6.64 19.70
N THR A 194 -1.90 6.06 18.50
CA THR A 194 -1.88 4.60 18.31
C THR A 194 -0.65 4.00 18.98
N THR A 195 -0.85 3.11 19.96
CA THR A 195 0.19 2.66 20.88
C THR A 195 1.36 1.97 20.17
N GLU A 196 1.05 1.05 19.27
CA GLU A 196 2.03 0.25 18.52
C GLU A 196 2.91 1.16 17.65
N THR A 197 2.29 2.05 16.86
CA THR A 197 2.98 3.05 16.04
C THR A 197 3.84 3.99 16.89
N ALA A 198 3.31 4.48 18.02
CA ALA A 198 4.01 5.42 18.87
C ALA A 198 5.25 4.80 19.54
N ILE A 199 5.18 3.54 19.95
CA ILE A 199 6.32 2.79 20.50
C ILE A 199 7.38 2.59 19.41
N ALA A 200 6.99 2.09 18.23
CA ALA A 200 7.91 1.91 17.12
C ALA A 200 8.58 3.22 16.71
N PHE A 201 7.82 4.32 16.64
CA PHE A 201 8.35 5.63 16.31
C PHE A 201 9.36 6.13 17.36
N ARG A 202 9.09 5.96 18.66
CA ARG A 202 10.03 6.38 19.71
C ARG A 202 11.36 5.64 19.60
N ILE A 203 11.34 4.34 19.32
CA ILE A 203 12.55 3.53 19.15
C ILE A 203 13.28 3.96 17.89
N MET A 204 12.61 4.00 16.74
CA MET A 204 13.22 4.35 15.45
C MET A 204 13.76 5.78 15.45
N ARG A 205 13.01 6.76 15.98
CA ARG A 205 13.46 8.14 16.11
C ARG A 205 14.74 8.23 16.92
N ARG A 206 14.81 7.54 18.06
CA ARG A 206 16.01 7.53 18.89
C ARG A 206 17.22 6.98 18.11
N LEU A 207 17.05 5.84 17.42
CA LEU A 207 18.12 5.25 16.61
C LEU A 207 18.57 6.19 15.48
N LEU A 208 17.63 6.87 14.82
CA LEU A 208 17.95 7.86 13.78
C LEU A 208 18.71 9.06 14.36
N GLU A 209 18.27 9.61 15.49
CA GLU A 209 18.93 10.74 16.17
C GLU A 209 20.34 10.37 16.66
N GLU A 210 20.54 9.15 17.17
CA GLU A 210 21.86 8.66 17.61
C GLU A 210 22.85 8.49 16.45
N ASN A 211 22.38 8.15 15.24
CA ASN A 211 23.23 7.94 14.06
C ASN A 211 23.44 9.19 13.20
N TRP A 212 22.44 10.08 13.10
CA TRP A 212 22.44 11.21 12.17
C TRP A 212 22.18 12.57 12.84
N SER A 213 22.03 12.63 14.16
CA SER A 213 21.84 13.86 14.94
C SER A 213 20.71 14.72 14.34
N GLU A 214 20.97 16.01 14.07
CA GLU A 214 19.97 16.92 13.50
C GLU A 214 19.48 16.50 12.11
N LYS A 215 20.31 15.79 11.33
CA LYS A 215 19.94 15.31 9.99
C LYS A 215 18.91 14.17 10.03
N ALA A 216 18.68 13.56 11.20
CA ALA A 216 17.62 12.57 11.38
C ALA A 216 16.24 13.11 10.96
N ARG A 217 16.00 14.43 11.12
CA ARG A 217 14.75 15.07 10.73
C ARG A 217 14.45 14.95 9.22
N ASP A 218 15.49 14.95 8.39
CA ASP A 218 15.36 14.81 6.93
C ASP A 218 14.99 13.38 6.50
N LEU A 219 15.03 12.42 7.42
CA LEU A 219 14.76 11.00 7.21
C LEU A 219 13.41 10.56 7.80
N ILE A 220 12.67 11.48 8.44
CA ILE A 220 11.40 11.20 9.11
C ILE A 220 10.29 11.93 8.38
N MET A 221 9.34 11.18 7.83
CA MET A 221 8.06 11.69 7.33
C MET A 221 6.94 11.36 8.32
N VAL A 222 5.92 12.22 8.35
CA VAL A 222 4.68 12.00 9.11
C VAL A 222 3.53 12.33 8.18
N THR A 223 2.61 11.38 7.99
CA THR A 223 1.49 11.48 7.04
C THR A 223 0.19 10.96 7.62
#